data_AF-A0AAP0B8L7-F1
#
_entry.id   AF-A0AAP0B8L7-F1
#
_cell.length_a   1.000
_cell.length_b   1.000
_cell.length_c   1.000
_cell.angle_alpha   90.00
_cell.angle_beta   90.00
_cell.angle_gamma   90.00
#
_symmetry.space_group_name_H-M   'P 1'
#
loop_
_entity.id
_entity.type
_entity.pdbx_description
1 polymer ?
#
loop_
_entity_poly.entity_id
_entity_poly.type
_entity_poly.pdbx_seq_one_letter_code
_entity_poly.pdbx_strand_id
1 'polypeptide(L)'
;MTMPDMGLVISSCYNVAVVHFLKFQSFTFLPLYSAPPITRKTIYIGFVNNNHFIQLLVQNDCPMPPVISLWTRYHTAVANQWDSSYKGEDDEIVNLADP
;
A
#
# COMPACT_ATOMS: atom_id res chain seq x y z
N MET A 1 -9.13 -12.45 -12.52
CA MET A 1 -8.82 -11.60 -11.35
C MET A 1 -8.42 -10.22 -11.86
N THR A 2 -8.89 -9.16 -11.23
CA THR A 2 -8.57 -7.76 -11.57
C THR A 2 -7.84 -7.11 -10.41
N MET A 3 -7.14 -5.99 -10.63
CA MET A 3 -6.88 -5.07 -9.52
C MET A 3 -8.24 -4.59 -8.99
N PRO A 4 -8.47 -4.52 -7.66
CA PRO A 4 -7.48 -4.54 -6.57
C PRO A 4 -7.08 -5.92 -6.00
N ASP A 5 -7.80 -7.01 -6.26
CA ASP A 5 -7.52 -8.33 -5.64
C ASP A 5 -6.09 -8.81 -5.92
N MET A 6 -5.61 -8.58 -7.14
CA MET A 6 -4.24 -8.92 -7.54
C MET A 6 -3.19 -8.19 -6.69
N GLY A 7 -3.47 -6.97 -6.22
CA GLY A 7 -2.54 -6.21 -5.40
C GLY A 7 -2.28 -6.88 -4.05
N LEU A 8 -3.33 -7.42 -3.42
CA LEU A 8 -3.22 -8.19 -2.17
C LEU A 8 -2.52 -9.54 -2.35
N VAL A 9 -2.73 -10.20 -3.49
CA VAL A 9 -2.02 -11.44 -3.83
C VAL A 9 -0.53 -11.17 -4.00
N ILE A 10 -0.17 -10.16 -4.79
CA ILE A 10 1.23 -9.80 -5.03
C ILE A 10 1.92 -9.38 -3.72
N SER A 11 1.31 -8.50 -2.93
CA SER A 11 1.88 -8.07 -1.65
C SER A 11 2.15 -9.26 -0.74
N SER A 12 1.17 -10.15 -0.58
CA SER A 12 1.26 -11.31 0.30
C SER A 12 2.26 -12.36 -0.19
N CYS A 13 2.29 -12.65 -1.49
CA CYS A 13 3.21 -13.65 -2.07
C CYS A 13 4.68 -13.24 -1.94
N TYR A 14 4.98 -11.95 -2.10
CA TYR A 14 6.35 -11.44 -2.06
C TYR A 14 6.74 -10.83 -0.71
N ASN A 15 5.80 -10.73 0.23
CA ASN A 15 5.99 -10.08 1.53
C ASN A 15 6.52 -8.63 1.41
N VAL A 16 5.93 -7.86 0.51
CA VAL A 16 6.28 -6.45 0.24
C VAL A 16 5.04 -5.59 0.17
N ALA A 17 5.17 -4.28 0.43
CA ALA A 17 4.11 -3.35 0.11
C ALA A 17 4.06 -3.14 -1.40
N VAL A 18 2.85 -3.04 -1.96
CA VAL A 18 2.63 -2.69 -3.37
C VAL A 18 1.80 -1.44 -3.42
N VAL A 19 2.28 -0.42 -4.10
CA VAL A 19 1.54 0.81 -4.35
C VAL A 19 1.08 0.81 -5.79
N HIS A 20 -0.21 1.07 -5.99
CA HIS A 20 -0.83 1.11 -7.30
C HIS A 20 -1.40 2.49 -7.56
N PHE A 21 -0.86 3.17 -8.56
CA PHE A 21 -1.30 4.48 -9.00
C PHE A 21 -2.26 4.36 -10.18
N LEU A 22 -3.46 4.91 -10.02
CA LEU A 22 -4.44 5.13 -11.09
C LEU A 22 -4.60 6.63 -11.33
N LYS A 23 -5.22 6.98 -12.46
CA LYS A 23 -5.47 8.38 -12.84
C LYS A 23 -6.23 9.19 -11.78
N PHE A 24 -7.14 8.57 -11.04
CA PHE A 24 -8.05 9.25 -10.12
C PHE A 24 -7.92 8.80 -8.66
N GLN A 25 -7.21 7.70 -8.40
CA GLN A 25 -7.08 7.14 -7.06
C GLN A 25 -5.80 6.33 -6.98
N SER A 26 -5.25 6.16 -5.80
CA SER A 26 -4.07 5.31 -5.58
C SER A 26 -4.25 4.52 -4.31
N PHE A 27 -3.69 3.32 -4.26
CA PHE A 27 -3.83 2.43 -3.10
C PHE A 27 -2.53 1.77 -2.73
N THR A 28 -2.39 1.48 -1.44
CA THR A 28 -1.35 0.64 -0.88
C THR A 28 -1.93 -0.72 -0.52
N PHE A 29 -1.29 -1.78 -1.00
CA PHE A 29 -1.56 -3.16 -0.67
C PHE A 29 -0.48 -3.66 0.27
N LEU A 30 -0.90 -4.14 1.43
CA LEU A 30 -0.02 -4.72 2.43
C LEU A 30 -0.21 -6.25 2.45
N PRO A 31 0.80 -7.02 2.87
CA PRO A 31 0.65 -8.47 3.04
C PRO A 31 -0.40 -8.83 4.08
N LEU A 32 -1.17 -9.89 3.83
CA LEU A 32 -2.27 -10.32 4.71
C LEU A 32 -1.82 -11.22 5.86
N TYR A 33 -0.72 -11.96 5.69
CA TYR A 33 -0.42 -13.15 6.51
C TYR A 33 0.99 -13.16 7.11
N SER A 34 1.70 -12.03 7.08
CA SER A 34 3.11 -11.94 7.46
C SER A 34 3.38 -10.64 8.21
N ALA A 35 4.40 -10.64 9.05
CA ALA A 35 4.89 -9.44 9.70
C ALA A 35 5.77 -8.62 8.72
N PRO A 36 5.86 -7.29 8.90
CA PRO A 36 6.75 -6.46 8.09
C PRO A 36 8.21 -6.86 8.29
N PRO A 37 9.02 -6.91 7.21
CA PRO A 37 10.46 -7.13 7.32
C PRO A 37 11.14 -5.92 7.95
N ILE A 38 12.32 -6.14 8.55
CA ILE A 38 13.15 -5.06 9.13
C ILE A 38 13.49 -4.01 8.07
N THR A 39 13.88 -4.46 6.87
CA THR A 39 14.12 -3.58 5.73
C THR A 39 12.91 -3.60 4.82
N ARG A 40 12.20 -2.46 4.78
CA ARG A 40 11.01 -2.28 3.96
C ARG A 40 11.37 -2.22 2.48
N LYS A 41 10.55 -2.86 1.66
CA LYS A 41 10.59 -2.76 0.20
C LYS A 41 9.18 -2.49 -0.30
N THR A 42 9.08 -1.55 -1.23
CA THR A 42 7.82 -1.15 -1.85
C THR A 42 7.95 -1.30 -3.35
N ILE A 43 6.97 -1.93 -3.98
CA ILE A 43 6.84 -1.97 -5.44
C ILE A 43 5.82 -0.92 -5.83
N TYR A 44 6.23 0.03 -6.68
CA TYR A 44 5.34 1.06 -7.20
C TYR A 44 4.94 0.70 -8.64
N ILE A 45 3.63 0.61 -8.89
CA ILE A 45 3.06 0.26 -10.18
C ILE A 45 2.09 1.36 -10.61
N GLY A 46 2.28 1.91 -11.80
CA GLY A 46 1.32 2.80 -12.43
C GLY A 46 0.45 2.04 -13.43
N PHE A 47 -0.85 2.35 -13.46
CA PHE A 47 -1.75 1.91 -14.52
C PHE A 47 -2.09 3.08 -15.44
N VAL A 48 -1.64 2.97 -16.70
CA VAL A 48 -1.73 4.03 -17.70
C VAL A 48 -2.52 3.57 -18.92
N ASN A 49 -3.12 4.52 -19.63
CA ASN A 49 -3.90 4.28 -20.86
C ASN A 49 -5.01 3.22 -20.73
N ASN A 50 -5.49 2.97 -19.50
CA ASN A 50 -6.49 1.96 -19.17
C ASN A 50 -6.15 0.54 -19.64
N ASN A 51 -4.88 0.21 -19.91
CA ASN A 51 -4.49 -1.13 -20.37
C ASN A 51 -3.05 -1.55 -20.03
N HIS A 52 -2.22 -0.67 -19.47
CA HIS A 52 -0.80 -0.95 -19.32
C HIS A 52 -0.31 -0.69 -17.90
N PHE A 53 0.50 -1.62 -17.38
CA PHE A 53 1.14 -1.51 -16.08
C PHE A 53 2.62 -1.19 -16.26
N ILE A 54 3.10 -0.18 -15.55
CA ILE A 54 4.51 0.22 -15.55
C ILE A 54 5.05 0.19 -14.12
N GLN A 55 6.32 -0.18 -13.96
CA GLN A 55 7.02 0.03 -12.70
C GLN A 55 7.42 1.50 -12.59
N LEU A 56 7.25 2.07 -11.40
CA LEU A 56 7.65 3.43 -11.10
C LEU A 56 8.83 3.44 -10.12
N LEU A 57 9.66 4.47 -10.24
CA LEU A 57 10.66 4.84 -9.25
C LEU A 57 10.19 6.14 -8.60
N VAL A 58 10.09 6.13 -7.27
CA VAL A 58 9.54 7.23 -6.48
C VAL A 58 10.66 7.79 -5.62
N GLN A 59 10.66 9.11 -5.41
CA GLN A 59 11.62 9.75 -4.52
C GLN A 59 11.35 9.33 -3.08
N ASN A 60 12.42 9.29 -2.27
CA ASN A 60 12.28 9.17 -0.82
C ASN A 60 11.45 10.40 -0.37
N ASP A 61 10.46 10.19 0.50
CA ASP A 61 9.56 11.23 1.04
C ASP A 61 8.29 11.57 0.24
N CYS A 62 7.93 10.75 -0.75
CA CYS A 62 6.58 10.83 -1.31
C CYS A 62 5.52 10.28 -0.34
N PRO A 63 4.37 10.97 -0.18
CA PRO A 63 3.31 10.51 0.69
C PRO A 63 2.77 9.16 0.22
N MET A 64 2.56 8.25 1.18
CA MET A 64 2.04 6.92 0.89
C MET A 64 0.53 7.00 0.59
N PRO A 65 0.04 6.41 -0.51
CA PRO A 65 -1.40 6.32 -0.75
C PRO A 65 -2.11 5.50 0.35
N PRO A 66 -3.42 5.69 0.54
CA PRO A 66 -4.18 4.99 1.57
C PRO A 66 -4.11 3.47 1.38
N VAL A 67 -4.04 2.75 2.50
CA VAL A 67 -4.15 1.28 2.51
C VAL A 67 -5.56 0.88 2.08
N ILE A 68 -5.66 -0.10 1.18
CA ILE A 68 -6.97 -0.56 0.71
C ILE A 68 -7.79 -1.18 1.86
N SER A 69 -9.07 -0.83 1.95
CA SER A 69 -9.98 -1.30 3.01
C SER A 69 -10.11 -2.83 3.09
N LEU A 70 -9.89 -3.54 1.98
CA LEU A 70 -9.87 -5.00 1.95
C LEU A 70 -8.75 -5.58 2.85
N TRP A 71 -7.61 -4.90 2.96
CA TRP A 71 -6.53 -5.35 3.84
C TRP A 71 -6.99 -5.31 5.31
N THR A 72 -7.58 -4.20 5.74
CA THR A 72 -8.13 -4.04 7.10
C THR A 72 -9.12 -5.15 7.45
N ARG A 73 -9.90 -5.62 6.46
CA ARG A 73 -10.90 -6.67 6.64
C ARG A 73 -10.32 -8.09 6.73
N TYR A 74 -9.22 -8.38 6.03
CA TYR A 74 -8.77 -9.76 5.80
C TYR A 74 -7.40 -10.11 6.35
N HIS A 75 -6.62 -9.14 6.83
CA HIS A 75 -5.31 -9.43 7.41
C HIS A 75 -5.44 -10.22 8.72
N THR A 76 -4.45 -11.06 9.01
CA THR A 76 -4.36 -11.76 10.30
C THR A 76 -3.60 -10.91 11.31
N ALA A 77 -3.71 -11.28 12.60
CA ALA A 77 -3.03 -10.56 13.67
C ALA A 77 -1.51 -10.42 13.48
N VAL A 78 -0.88 -11.35 12.77
CA VAL A 78 0.57 -11.30 12.44
C VAL A 78 0.91 -10.10 11.55
N ALA A 79 -0.04 -9.64 10.73
CA ALA A 79 0.15 -8.54 9.81
C ALA A 79 -0.16 -7.15 10.41
N ASN A 80 -0.64 -7.06 11.65
CA ASN A 80 -1.05 -5.78 12.27
C ASN A 80 0.04 -4.68 12.22
N GLN A 81 1.32 -5.08 12.27
CA GLN A 81 2.44 -4.14 12.28
C GLN A 81 2.74 -3.50 10.91
N TRP A 82 2.09 -3.96 9.83
CA TRP A 82 2.26 -3.34 8.52
C TRP A 82 1.66 -1.94 8.44
N ASP A 83 0.51 -1.69 9.07
CA ASP A 83 -0.16 -0.38 8.98
C ASP A 83 0.68 0.73 9.62
N SER A 84 1.16 0.50 10.86
CA SER A 84 2.07 1.43 11.54
C SER A 84 3.43 1.56 10.85
N SER A 85 3.79 0.60 9.99
CA SER A 85 5.02 0.67 9.20
C SER A 85 4.91 1.55 7.95
N TYR A 86 3.69 1.89 7.52
CA TYR A 86 3.47 2.62 6.27
C TYR A 86 2.63 3.89 6.43
N LYS A 87 2.12 4.17 7.64
CA LYS A 87 1.66 5.50 8.04
C LYS A 87 2.86 6.43 8.17
N GLY A 88 2.84 7.53 7.42
CA GLY A 88 3.74 8.66 7.68
C GLY A 88 3.31 9.41 8.94
N GLU A 89 4.21 10.20 9.53
CA GLU A 89 3.91 11.08 10.67
C GLU A 89 2.78 12.10 10.37
N ASP A 90 2.41 12.26 9.09
CA ASP A 90 1.39 13.20 8.60
C ASP A 90 -0.07 12.83 8.95
N ASP A 91 -0.38 11.55 9.25
CA ASP A 91 -1.72 11.15 9.71
C ASP A 91 -2.04 11.73 11.11
N GLU A 92 -1.04 12.14 11.88
CA GLU A 92 -1.25 12.80 13.18
C GLU A 92 -1.63 14.29 13.01
N ILE A 93 -1.14 14.94 11.95
CA ILE A 93 -1.37 16.38 11.71
C ILE A 93 -2.78 16.64 11.15
N VAL A 94 -3.32 15.74 10.33
CA VAL A 94 -4.69 15.88 9.79
C VAL A 94 -5.75 15.73 10.88
N ASN A 95 -5.47 14.96 11.94
CA ASN A 95 -6.39 14.78 13.06
C ASN A 95 -6.33 15.90 14.13
N LEU A 96 -5.41 16.86 13.98
CA LEU A 96 -5.29 18.04 14.85
C LEU A 96 -5.89 19.31 14.23
N ALA A 97 -6.38 19.23 12.99
CA ALA A 97 -6.83 20.39 12.21
C ALA A 97 -8.36 20.59 12.16
N ASP A 98 -9.17 19.72 12.81
CA ASP A 98 -10.62 19.91 12.93
C ASP A 98 -11.03 20.20 14.39
N PRO A 99 -11.53 21.42 14.70
CA PRO A 99 -12.10 21.79 16.00
C PRO A 99 -13.55 21.32 16.22
#